data_AF-A0A832ZRL8-F1
#
_entry.id   AF-A0A832ZRL8-F1
#
_cell.length_a   1.000
_cell.length_b   1.000
_cell.length_c   1.000
_cell.angle_alpha   90.00
_cell.angle_beta   90.00
_cell.angle_gamma   90.00
#
_symmetry.space_group_name_H-M   'P 1'
#
loop_
_entity.id
_entity.type
_entity.pdbx_description
1 polymer ?
#
loop_
_entity_poly.entity_id
_entity_poly.type
_entity_poly.pdbx_seq_one_letter_code
_entity_poly.pdbx_strand_id
1 'polypeptide(L)' 'MFKPKKVSPEEKLKQIAQMLDNIINDTTVPRNIRAAAQNAKEAILNEKEEYIVRSATAIQYLDDISDDPNMP' A
#
# COMPACT_ATOMS: atom_id res chain seq x y z
N MET A 1 -5.09 5.57 -33.58
CA MET A 1 -4.83 4.30 -32.88
C MET A 1 -4.49 4.60 -31.43
N PHE A 2 -5.33 4.19 -30.48
CA PHE A 2 -5.00 4.24 -29.06
C PHE A 2 -3.96 3.13 -28.78
N LYS A 3 -2.73 3.51 -28.40
CA LYS A 3 -1.76 2.57 -27.84
C LYS A 3 -1.89 2.65 -26.33
N PRO A 4 -2.29 1.58 -25.63
CA PRO A 4 -2.31 1.60 -24.17
C PRO A 4 -0.89 1.86 -23.67
N LYS A 5 -0.73 2.91 -22.87
CA LYS A 5 0.54 3.23 -22.21
C LYS A 5 0.82 2.09 -21.22
N LYS A 6 1.98 1.43 -21.34
CA LYS A 6 2.43 0.48 -20.31
C LYS A 6 2.68 1.27 -19.04
N VAL A 7 1.98 0.93 -17.96
CA VAL A 7 2.13 1.57 -16.65
C VAL A 7 3.50 1.21 -16.09
N SER A 8 4.32 2.21 -15.74
CA SER A 8 5.63 1.96 -15.15
C SER A 8 5.51 1.43 -13.72
N PRO A 9 6.52 0.73 -13.17
CA PRO A 9 6.53 0.31 -11.77
C PRO A 9 6.28 1.47 -10.79
N GLU A 10 6.83 2.63 -11.06
CA GLU A 10 6.66 3.86 -10.26
C GLU A 10 5.23 4.40 -10.34
N GLU A 11 4.62 4.40 -11.54
CA GLU A 11 3.22 4.77 -11.72
C GLU A 11 2.30 3.80 -10.96
N LYS A 12 2.62 2.48 -10.92
CA LYS A 12 1.89 1.50 -10.10
C LYS A 12 2.04 1.80 -8.61
N LEU A 13 3.25 2.05 -8.12
CA LEU A 13 3.47 2.37 -6.71
C LEU A 13 2.74 3.64 -6.29
N LYS A 14 2.69 4.66 -7.16
CA LYS A 14 1.92 5.87 -6.91
C LYS A 14 0.43 5.59 -6.80
N GLN A 15 -0.13 4.76 -7.68
CA GLN A 15 -1.53 4.34 -7.60
C GLN A 15 -1.80 3.55 -6.30
N ILE A 16 -0.92 2.63 -5.92
CA ILE A 16 -1.04 1.87 -4.67
C ILE A 16 -0.99 2.81 -3.46
N ALA A 17 -0.07 3.78 -3.44
CA ALA A 17 0.03 4.76 -2.37
C ALA A 17 -1.26 5.59 -2.22
N GLN A 18 -1.92 5.95 -3.33
CA GLN A 18 -3.22 6.62 -3.32
C GLN A 18 -4.34 5.74 -2.76
N MET A 19 -4.33 4.44 -3.07
CA MET A 19 -5.30 3.49 -2.52
C MET A 19 -5.11 3.33 -1.01
N LEU A 20 -3.86 3.21 -0.54
CA LEU A 20 -3.54 3.16 0.87
C LEU A 20 -3.95 4.45 1.59
N ASP A 21 -3.76 5.61 0.97
CA ASP A 21 -4.22 6.90 1.52
C ASP A 21 -5.72 6.95 1.76
N ASN A 22 -6.52 6.33 0.90
CA ASN A 22 -7.97 6.28 1.12
C ASN A 22 -8.29 5.48 2.39
N ILE A 23 -7.62 4.35 2.62
CA ILE A 23 -7.80 3.54 3.84
C ILE A 23 -7.33 4.30 5.08
N ILE A 24 -6.17 4.96 5.00
CA ILE A 24 -5.58 5.72 6.11
C ILE A 24 -6.50 6.86 6.58
N ASN A 25 -7.21 7.50 5.65
CA ASN A 25 -8.09 8.62 5.93
C ASN A 25 -9.55 8.22 6.18
N ASP A 26 -9.90 6.93 6.02
CA ASP A 26 -11.25 6.44 6.27
C ASP A 26 -11.48 6.25 7.78
N THR A 27 -12.29 7.14 8.37
CA THR A 27 -12.59 7.09 9.80
C THR A 27 -13.44 5.89 10.21
N THR A 28 -14.04 5.17 9.26
CA THR A 28 -14.81 3.93 9.51
C THR A 28 -13.92 2.70 9.66
N VAL A 29 -12.67 2.74 9.18
CA VAL A 29 -11.70 1.65 9.30
C VAL A 29 -11.02 1.67 10.69
N PRO A 30 -10.86 0.54 11.39
CA PRO A 30 -10.16 0.48 12.68
C PRO A 30 -8.73 1.05 12.68
N ARG A 31 -8.32 1.65 13.81
CA ARG A 31 -7.05 2.39 13.94
C ARG A 31 -5.82 1.56 13.60
N ASN A 32 -5.81 0.28 13.99
CA ASN A 32 -4.72 -0.67 13.70
C ASN A 32 -4.58 -0.94 12.21
N ILE A 33 -5.68 -1.12 11.48
CA ILE A 33 -5.67 -1.36 10.04
C ILE A 33 -5.19 -0.11 9.29
N ARG A 34 -5.64 1.09 9.72
CA ARG A 34 -5.12 2.35 9.15
C ARG A 34 -3.62 2.53 9.41
N ALA A 35 -3.13 2.13 10.59
CA ALA A 35 -1.71 2.17 10.90
C ALA A 35 -0.89 1.19 10.04
N ALA A 36 -1.41 -0.01 9.79
CA ALA A 36 -0.77 -0.97 8.88
C ALA A 36 -0.73 -0.46 7.43
N ALA A 37 -1.82 0.15 6.96
CA ALA A 37 -1.86 0.80 5.65
C ALA A 37 -0.84 1.96 5.52
N GLN A 38 -0.66 2.74 6.60
CA GLN A 38 0.37 3.78 6.69
C GLN A 38 1.78 3.19 6.57
N ASN A 39 2.08 2.13 7.33
CA ASN A 39 3.38 1.45 7.27
C ASN A 39 3.64 0.85 5.88
N ALA A 40 2.64 0.23 5.26
CA ALA A 40 2.73 -0.29 3.89
C ALA A 40 3.01 0.83 2.87
N LYS A 41 2.39 2.00 3.03
CA LYS A 41 2.62 3.17 2.18
C LYS A 41 4.04 3.70 2.34
N GLU A 42 4.52 3.82 3.57
CA GLU A 42 5.89 4.25 3.85
C GLU A 42 6.93 3.27 3.28
N ALA A 43 6.67 1.97 3.39
CA ALA A 43 7.51 0.94 2.80
C ALA A 43 7.66 1.12 1.30
N ILE A 44 6.56 1.18 0.53
CA ILE A 44 6.63 1.30 -0.94
C ILE A 44 7.25 2.62 -1.43
N LEU A 45 7.19 3.68 -0.62
CA LEU A 45 7.79 4.98 -0.91
C LEU A 45 9.25 5.09 -0.45
N ASN A 46 9.80 4.07 0.22
CA ASN A 46 11.19 4.07 0.65
C ASN A 46 12.13 3.82 -0.53
N GLU A 47 12.63 4.90 -1.13
CA GLU A 47 13.58 4.87 -2.26
C GLU A 47 14.98 4.37 -1.89
N LYS A 48 15.27 4.14 -0.59
CA LYS A 48 16.56 3.58 -0.14
C LYS A 48 16.65 2.07 -0.34
N GLU A 49 15.51 1.40 -0.49
CA GLU A 49 15.40 -0.05 -0.63
C GLU A 49 15.11 -0.46 -2.07
N GLU A 50 15.48 -1.68 -2.44
CA GLU A 50 15.14 -2.22 -3.76
C GLU A 50 13.63 -2.36 -3.94
N TYR A 51 13.16 -2.22 -5.19
CA TYR A 51 11.74 -2.32 -5.53
C TYR A 51 11.07 -3.57 -4.97
N ILE A 52 11.73 -4.71 -5.08
CA ILE A 52 11.18 -6.00 -4.62
C ILE A 52 11.10 -6.03 -3.09
N VAL A 53 12.13 -5.52 -2.41
CA VAL A 53 12.19 -5.47 -0.94
C VAL A 53 11.07 -4.61 -0.39
N ARG A 54 10.93 -3.37 -0.88
CA ARG A 54 9.86 -2.47 -0.42
C ARG A 54 8.45 -3.00 -0.71
N SER A 55 8.25 -3.67 -1.85
CA SER A 55 6.97 -4.32 -2.16
C SER A 55 6.68 -5.50 -1.23
N ALA A 56 7.67 -6.35 -0.95
CA ALA A 56 7.52 -7.47 -0.02
C ALA A 56 7.21 -6.99 1.40
N THR A 57 7.92 -5.96 1.88
CA THR A 57 7.66 -5.36 3.20
C THR A 57 6.25 -4.79 3.32
N ALA A 58 5.77 -4.09 2.27
CA ALA A 58 4.41 -3.57 2.26
C ALA A 58 3.35 -4.68 2.27
N ILE A 59 3.59 -5.78 1.54
CA ILE A 59 2.72 -6.96 1.57
C ILE A 59 2.68 -7.54 2.98
N GLN A 60 3.84 -7.73 3.62
CA GLN A 60 3.90 -8.28 4.98
C GLN A 60 3.06 -7.46 5.98
N TYR A 61 3.15 -6.12 5.94
CA TYR A 61 2.34 -5.27 6.83
C TYR A 61 0.83 -5.43 6.63
N LEU A 62 0.38 -5.71 5.40
CA LEU A 62 -1.03 -5.91 5.08
C LEU A 62 -1.48 -7.34 5.41
N ASP A 63 -0.62 -8.34 5.19
CA ASP A 63 -0.89 -9.73 5.54
C ASP A 63 -1.04 -9.90 7.05
N ASP A 64 -0.20 -9.23 7.85
CA ASP A 64 -0.27 -9.25 9.32
C ASP A 64 -1.63 -8.78 9.88
N ILE A 65 -2.35 -7.92 9.15
CA ILE A 65 -3.68 -7.43 9.55
C ILE A 65 -4.83 -8.14 8.82
N SER A 66 -4.54 -9.03 7.88
CA SER A 66 -5.56 -9.73 7.09
C SER A 66 -6.40 -10.70 7.92
N ASP A 67 -5.84 -11.20 9.03
CA ASP A 67 -6.51 -12.08 10.00
C ASP A 67 -7.12 -11.31 11.20
N ASP A 68 -7.16 -9.97 11.16
CA ASP A 68 -7.71 -9.19 12.29
C ASP A 68 -9.23 -9.42 12.44
N PRO A 69 -9.73 -9.74 13.65
CA PRO A 69 -11.17 -9.96 13.88
C PRO A 69 -12.05 -8.74 13.56
N ASN A 70 -11.46 -7.54 13.52
CA ASN A 70 -12.15 -6.30 13.21
C ASN A 70 -11.88 -5.83 11.78
N MET A 71 -11.27 -6.67 10.92
CA MET A 71 -11.11 -6.37 9.50
C MET A 71 -12.50 -6.15 8.86
N PRO A 72 -12.77 -4.96 8.28
CA PRO A 72 -14.07 -4.62 7.72
C PRO A 72 -14.35 -5.34 6.38
#